data_AF-A0A964XP03-F1
#
_entry.id   AF-A0A964XP03-F1
#
_cell.length_a   1.000
_cell.length_b   1.000
_cell.length_c   1.000
_cell.angle_alpha   90.00
_cell.angle_beta   90.00
_cell.angle_gamma   90.00
#
_symmetry.space_group_name_H-M   'P 1'
#
loop_
_entity.id
_entity.type
_entity.pdbx_description
1 polymer ?
#
loop_
_entity_poly.entity_id
_entity_poly.type
_entity_poly.pdbx_seq_one_letter_code
_entity_poly.pdbx_strand_id
1 'polypeptide(L)'
;METSTLEALAVGLLAFFAAGYFVLGGADIGTGMLTPYLGRGDAERRLVLTSFAPFFLGNEVWLVATAGLLIGCFPELEGELLSGQFAVVVPLLAGWVVRDAGLWLRGRVDARRWRAGCDGAVVCGSWAVALAWGWLLAALFSGSVHSPAGGPVAVLTALAVAALFAAHGLGFAALRLTGEPYVRARVLVGRTGRPWQSFALTGVLMAALPLLAGVALPLAHAAADGAALAFLVPALLVVTPLLVAVQACVWRAFRHRVTRPSYV
;
A
#
# COMPACT_ATOMS: atom_id res chain seq x y z
N MET A 1 8.21 15.00 -28.52
CA MET A 1 6.88 14.43 -28.23
C MET A 1 5.92 15.58 -28.11
N GLU A 2 4.70 15.48 -28.63
CA GLU A 2 3.68 16.51 -28.42
C GLU A 2 3.32 16.60 -26.92
N THR A 3 2.99 17.80 -26.43
CA THR A 3 2.67 18.04 -25.01
C THR A 3 1.53 17.14 -24.53
N SER A 4 0.48 16.98 -25.34
CA SER A 4 -0.64 16.06 -25.09
C SER A 4 -0.20 14.60 -24.89
N THR A 5 0.85 14.17 -25.59
CA THR A 5 1.41 12.82 -25.42
C THR A 5 2.16 12.70 -24.09
N LEU A 6 2.91 13.75 -23.70
CA LEU A 6 3.64 13.77 -22.43
C LEU A 6 2.68 13.77 -21.23
N GLU A 7 1.61 14.55 -21.30
CA GLU A 7 0.53 14.57 -20.30
C GLU A 7 -0.09 13.18 -20.14
N ALA A 8 -0.49 12.55 -21.25
CA ALA A 8 -1.08 11.22 -21.22
C ALA A 8 -0.15 10.16 -20.61
N LEU A 9 1.15 10.23 -20.90
CA LEU A 9 2.15 9.35 -20.30
C LEU A 9 2.36 9.63 -18.81
N ALA A 10 2.39 10.89 -18.38
CA ALA A 10 2.48 11.24 -16.96
C ALA A 10 1.28 10.69 -16.19
N VAL A 11 0.06 10.81 -16.74
CA VAL A 11 -1.17 10.25 -16.15
C VAL A 11 -1.08 8.72 -16.08
N GLY A 12 -0.65 8.08 -17.17
CA GLY A 12 -0.47 6.63 -17.22
C GLY A 12 0.56 6.12 -16.21
N LEU A 13 1.67 6.86 -16.03
CA LEU A 13 2.70 6.53 -15.03
C LEU A 13 2.18 6.71 -13.61
N LEU A 14 1.47 7.80 -13.31
CA LEU A 14 0.87 8.02 -11.99
C LEU A 14 -0.10 6.89 -11.64
N ALA A 15 -0.97 6.53 -12.58
CA ALA A 15 -1.89 5.40 -12.47
C ALA A 15 -1.15 4.07 -12.23
N PHE A 16 -0.09 3.81 -12.99
CA PHE A 16 0.71 2.60 -12.88
C PHE A 16 1.40 2.47 -11.51
N PHE A 17 2.07 3.53 -11.04
CA PHE A 17 2.76 3.51 -9.76
C PHE A 17 1.77 3.44 -8.59
N ALA A 18 0.68 4.20 -8.64
CA ALA A 18 -0.35 4.16 -7.60
C ALA A 18 -1.03 2.79 -7.51
N ALA A 19 -1.42 2.21 -8.65
CA ALA A 19 -1.99 0.86 -8.68
C ALA A 19 -0.99 -0.19 -8.16
N GLY A 20 0.27 -0.09 -8.57
CA GLY A 20 1.34 -0.96 -8.07
C GLY A 20 1.52 -0.85 -6.56
N TYR A 21 1.53 0.35 -5.98
CA TYR A 21 1.59 0.55 -4.54
C TYR A 21 0.37 -0.07 -3.81
N PHE A 22 -0.85 0.18 -4.28
CA PHE A 22 -2.04 -0.37 -3.63
C PHE A 22 -2.05 -1.90 -3.62
N VAL A 23 -1.57 -2.55 -4.68
CA VAL A 23 -1.41 -4.01 -4.70
C VAL A 23 -0.27 -4.46 -3.78
N LEU A 24 0.92 -3.89 -3.95
CA LEU A 24 2.12 -4.35 -3.29
C LEU A 24 2.12 -4.00 -1.79
N GLY A 25 1.97 -2.72 -1.46
CA GLY A 25 1.86 -2.22 -0.09
C GLY A 25 0.57 -2.68 0.58
N GLY A 26 -0.53 -2.82 -0.17
CA GLY A 26 -1.78 -3.35 0.40
C GLY A 26 -1.64 -4.73 1.02
N ALA A 27 -0.76 -5.57 0.47
CA ALA A 27 -0.50 -6.90 0.98
C ALA A 27 0.16 -6.88 2.37
N ASP A 28 1.17 -6.03 2.57
CA ASP A 28 1.90 -5.95 3.84
C ASP A 28 1.19 -5.09 4.88
N ILE A 29 0.48 -4.03 4.47
CA ILE A 29 -0.39 -3.24 5.36
C ILE A 29 -1.49 -4.15 5.89
N GLY A 30 -2.20 -4.83 5.01
CA GLY A 30 -3.26 -5.78 5.35
C GLY A 30 -2.80 -6.92 6.26
N THR A 31 -1.63 -7.51 5.96
CA THR A 31 -1.06 -8.56 6.82
C THR A 31 -0.71 -8.00 8.21
N GLY A 32 -0.14 -6.79 8.26
CA GLY A 32 0.16 -6.07 9.50
C GLY A 32 -1.08 -5.80 10.37
N MET A 33 -2.19 -5.33 9.77
CA MET A 33 -3.48 -5.12 10.45
C MET A 33 -3.97 -6.37 11.18
N LEU A 34 -3.76 -7.53 10.55
CA LEU A 34 -4.28 -8.81 10.98
C LEU A 34 -3.31 -9.64 11.81
N THR A 35 -2.15 -9.07 12.20
CA THR A 35 -1.15 -9.76 13.03
C THR A 35 -1.75 -10.44 14.28
N PRO A 36 -2.68 -9.84 15.05
CA PRO A 36 -3.27 -10.47 16.24
C PRO A 36 -4.19 -11.66 15.90
N TYR A 37 -4.83 -11.62 14.73
CA TYR A 37 -5.65 -12.72 14.22
C TYR A 37 -4.78 -13.85 13.66
N LEU A 38 -3.77 -13.50 12.86
CA LEU A 38 -2.88 -14.45 12.20
C LEU A 38 -1.90 -15.11 13.18
N GLY A 39 -1.45 -14.41 14.24
CA GLY A 39 -0.52 -14.91 15.24
C GLY A 39 -0.99 -14.71 16.68
N ARG A 40 -1.25 -15.82 17.38
CA ARG A 40 -1.73 -15.85 18.76
C ARG A 40 -0.59 -15.93 19.81
N GLY A 41 0.63 -16.22 19.37
CA GLY A 41 1.83 -16.22 20.21
C GLY A 41 3.01 -15.50 19.56
N ASP A 42 4.06 -15.24 20.34
CA ASP A 42 5.27 -14.51 19.89
C ASP A 42 5.91 -15.14 18.65
N ALA A 43 6.05 -16.47 18.64
CA ALA A 43 6.59 -17.21 17.50
C ALA A 43 5.74 -17.07 16.23
N GLU A 44 4.41 -17.16 16.38
CA GLU A 44 3.49 -17.02 15.24
C GLU A 44 3.44 -15.58 14.73
N ARG A 45 3.42 -14.58 15.61
CA ARG A 45 3.47 -13.17 15.21
C ARG A 45 4.78 -12.86 14.49
N ARG A 46 5.91 -13.36 14.99
CA ARG A 46 7.19 -13.24 14.30
C ARG A 46 7.17 -13.90 12.93
N LEU A 47 6.52 -15.07 12.79
CA LEU A 47 6.33 -15.72 11.49
C LEU A 47 5.50 -14.86 10.53
N VAL A 48 4.44 -14.22 11.03
CA VAL A 48 3.61 -13.28 10.26
C VAL A 48 4.44 -12.10 9.76
N LEU A 49 5.18 -11.43 10.63
CA LEU A 49 6.02 -10.29 10.23
C LEU A 49 7.13 -10.71 9.25
N THR A 50 7.77 -11.86 9.48
CA THR A 50 8.77 -12.43 8.57
C THR A 50 8.20 -12.67 7.16
N SER A 51 6.89 -12.92 7.03
CA SER A 51 6.28 -13.23 5.74
C SER A 51 6.29 -12.07 4.74
N PHE A 52 6.20 -10.84 5.22
CA PHE A 52 6.16 -9.64 4.37
C PHE A 52 7.39 -8.73 4.51
N ALA A 53 8.18 -8.85 5.57
CA ALA A 53 9.33 -7.98 5.79
C ALA A 53 10.32 -7.86 4.60
N PRO A 54 10.62 -8.91 3.82
CA PRO A 54 11.50 -8.78 2.65
C PRO A 54 10.92 -7.96 1.49
N PHE A 55 9.61 -7.71 1.48
CA PHE A 55 8.88 -7.03 0.40
C PHE A 55 8.59 -5.59 0.77
N PHE A 56 8.35 -5.37 2.05
CA PHE A 56 7.94 -4.11 2.65
C PHE A 56 8.66 -2.88 2.07
N LEU A 57 9.98 -2.80 2.21
CA LEU A 57 10.74 -1.64 1.72
C LEU A 57 10.62 -1.46 0.20
N GLY A 58 10.60 -2.57 -0.55
CA GLY A 58 10.41 -2.53 -2.01
C GLY A 58 9.02 -2.02 -2.40
N ASN A 59 8.00 -2.36 -1.62
CA ASN A 59 6.63 -1.91 -1.84
C ASN A 59 6.47 -0.41 -1.56
N GLU A 60 7.18 0.14 -0.57
CA GLU A 60 7.17 1.58 -0.26
C GLU A 60 7.76 2.45 -1.37
N VAL A 61 8.74 1.93 -2.12
CA VAL A 61 9.32 2.66 -3.26
C VAL A 61 8.25 3.02 -4.29
N TRP A 62 7.20 2.20 -4.43
CA TRP A 62 6.07 2.52 -5.32
C TRP A 62 5.28 3.73 -4.81
N LEU A 63 5.06 3.86 -3.50
CA LEU A 63 4.44 5.04 -2.91
C LEU A 63 5.30 6.29 -3.10
N VAL A 64 6.60 6.17 -2.84
CA VAL A 64 7.55 7.27 -3.03
C VAL A 64 7.58 7.72 -4.49
N ALA A 65 7.56 6.78 -5.43
CA ALA A 65 7.46 7.07 -6.86
C ALA A 65 6.14 7.77 -7.20
N THR A 66 5.00 7.29 -6.69
CA THR A 66 3.69 7.96 -6.86
C THR A 66 3.71 9.39 -6.32
N ALA A 67 4.24 9.60 -5.12
CA ALA A 67 4.36 10.94 -4.52
C ALA A 67 5.28 11.85 -5.33
N GLY A 68 6.44 11.35 -5.76
CA GLY A 68 7.37 12.10 -6.60
C GLY A 68 6.78 12.46 -7.97
N LEU A 69 5.98 11.56 -8.56
CA LEU A 69 5.22 11.85 -9.78
C LEU A 69 4.15 12.92 -9.54
N LEU A 70 3.44 12.86 -8.40
CA LEU A 70 2.43 13.86 -8.07
C LEU A 70 3.07 15.25 -7.94
N ILE A 71 4.16 15.36 -7.17
CA ILE A 71 4.91 16.61 -6.97
C ILE A 71 5.50 17.14 -8.29
N GLY A 72 6.12 16.26 -9.08
CA GLY A 72 6.87 16.67 -10.28
C GLY A 72 5.98 16.91 -11.49
N CYS A 73 5.02 16.03 -11.75
CA CYS A 73 4.21 16.06 -12.96
C CYS A 73 2.82 16.69 -12.73
N PHE A 74 2.36 16.87 -11.49
CA PHE A 74 1.03 17.41 -11.17
C PHE A 74 1.07 18.37 -9.98
N PRO A 75 1.91 19.43 -10.01
CA PRO A 75 2.19 20.27 -8.84
C PRO A 75 0.95 21.03 -8.33
N GLU A 76 0.03 21.44 -9.20
CA GLU A 76 -1.21 22.11 -8.78
C GLU A 76 -2.11 21.15 -7.99
N LEU A 77 -2.34 19.95 -8.53
CA LEU A 77 -3.10 18.90 -7.85
C LEU A 77 -2.45 18.46 -6.54
N GLU A 78 -1.13 18.38 -6.51
CA GLU A 78 -0.37 18.08 -5.30
C GLU A 78 -0.64 19.11 -4.21
N GLY A 79 -0.52 20.40 -4.55
CA GLY A 79 -0.72 21.49 -3.61
C GLY A 79 -2.14 21.51 -3.06
N GLU A 80 -3.14 21.32 -3.91
CA GLU A 80 -4.55 21.23 -3.51
C GLU A 80 -4.83 20.01 -2.61
N LEU A 81 -4.29 18.84 -2.98
CA LEU A 81 -4.51 17.61 -2.25
C LEU A 81 -3.85 17.62 -0.88
N LEU A 82 -2.57 18.01 -0.78
CA LEU A 82 -1.87 18.02 0.51
C LEU A 82 -2.42 19.10 1.45
N SER A 83 -2.76 20.28 0.93
CA SER A 83 -3.33 21.34 1.76
C SER A 83 -4.76 21.02 2.19
N GLY A 84 -5.60 20.54 1.27
CA GLY A 84 -6.99 20.19 1.56
C GLY A 84 -7.17 18.92 2.38
N GLN A 85 -6.30 17.93 2.20
CA GLN A 85 -6.37 16.63 2.89
C GLN A 85 -5.41 16.52 4.08
N PHE A 86 -4.86 17.63 4.57
CA PHE A 86 -3.86 17.63 5.64
C PHE A 86 -4.28 16.80 6.87
N ALA A 87 -5.55 16.93 7.28
CA ALA A 87 -6.10 16.19 8.42
C ALA A 87 -6.18 14.67 8.21
N VAL A 88 -6.11 14.18 6.97
CA VAL A 88 -6.10 12.76 6.60
C VAL A 88 -4.67 12.28 6.31
N VAL A 89 -3.89 13.09 5.59
CA VAL A 89 -2.50 12.78 5.21
C VAL A 89 -1.59 12.71 6.43
N VAL A 90 -1.75 13.60 7.43
CA VAL A 90 -0.91 13.56 8.63
C VAL A 90 -1.08 12.26 9.42
N PRO A 91 -2.31 11.79 9.76
CA PRO A 91 -2.50 10.47 10.36
C PRO A 91 -2.00 9.32 9.49
N LEU A 92 -2.11 9.43 8.16
CA LEU A 92 -1.58 8.43 7.22
C LEU A 92 -0.06 8.30 7.39
N LEU A 93 0.67 9.42 7.33
CA LEU A 93 2.13 9.45 7.48
C LEU A 93 2.57 9.03 8.89
N ALA A 94 1.86 9.47 9.93
CA ALA A 94 2.14 9.05 11.30
C ALA A 94 1.95 7.53 11.48
N GLY A 95 0.88 6.97 10.92
CA GLY A 95 0.63 5.53 10.92
C GLY A 95 1.71 4.76 10.18
N TRP A 96 2.17 5.29 9.04
CA TRP A 96 3.27 4.75 8.25
C TRP A 96 4.57 4.68 9.07
N VAL A 97 5.01 5.81 9.63
CA VAL A 97 6.22 5.89 10.48
C VAL A 97 6.14 4.95 11.70
N VAL A 98 5.00 4.95 12.41
CA VAL A 98 4.82 4.12 13.62
C VAL A 98 4.88 2.63 13.28
N ARG A 99 4.25 2.23 12.17
CA ARG A 99 4.27 0.85 11.69
C ARG A 99 5.69 0.38 11.42
N ASP A 100 6.45 1.18 10.67
CA ASP A 100 7.77 0.79 10.21
C ASP A 100 8.78 0.79 11.36
N ALA A 101 8.66 1.75 12.28
CA ALA A 101 9.38 1.74 13.54
C ALA A 101 9.09 0.44 14.32
N GLY A 102 7.82 0.03 14.41
CA GLY A 102 7.42 -1.24 15.01
C GLY A 102 8.13 -2.44 14.39
N LEU A 103 8.17 -2.52 13.05
CA LEU A 103 8.84 -3.60 12.31
C LEU A 103 10.35 -3.64 12.59
N TRP A 104 11.04 -2.51 12.42
CA TRP A 104 12.50 -2.44 12.53
C TRP A 104 13.03 -2.59 13.94
N LEU A 105 12.25 -2.15 14.94
CA LEU A 105 12.65 -2.14 16.33
C LEU A 105 12.34 -3.45 17.06
N ARG A 106 11.38 -4.25 16.57
CA ARG A 106 10.89 -5.45 17.27
C ARG A 106 11.99 -6.41 17.71
N GLY A 107 12.93 -6.74 16.82
CA GLY A 107 14.03 -7.66 17.08
C GLY A 107 15.22 -7.05 17.84
N ARG A 108 15.19 -5.75 18.19
CA ARG A 108 16.33 -5.03 18.77
C ARG A 108 16.48 -5.20 20.28
N VAL A 109 15.40 -5.53 20.99
CA VAL A 109 15.41 -5.71 22.44
C VAL A 109 14.69 -7.02 22.80
N ASP A 110 15.38 -7.90 23.51
CA ASP A 110 14.83 -9.18 23.95
C ASP A 110 13.99 -9.02 25.23
N ALA A 111 12.87 -8.31 25.12
CA ALA A 111 11.90 -8.14 26.20
C ALA A 111 10.47 -8.34 25.71
N ARG A 112 9.66 -9.11 26.45
CA ARG A 112 8.27 -9.39 26.08
C ARG A 112 7.43 -8.11 25.93
N ARG A 113 7.61 -7.14 26.82
CA ARG A 113 6.89 -5.85 26.77
C ARG A 113 7.28 -5.04 25.53
N TRP A 114 8.56 -5.07 25.15
CA TRP A 114 9.05 -4.41 23.94
C TRP A 114 8.43 -5.02 22.68
N ARG A 115 8.51 -6.34 22.53
CA ARG A 115 7.89 -7.04 21.39
C ARG A 115 6.39 -6.78 21.29
N ALA A 116 5.68 -6.74 22.42
CA ALA A 116 4.25 -6.41 22.44
C ALA A 116 3.98 -4.95 22.02
N GLY A 117 4.82 -3.99 22.43
CA GLY A 117 4.73 -2.60 21.98
C GLY A 117 4.97 -2.45 20.48
N CYS A 118 6.00 -3.11 19.95
CA CYS A 118 6.28 -3.16 18.52
C CYS A 118 5.17 -3.83 17.72
N ASP A 119 4.66 -4.98 18.18
CA ASP A 119 3.50 -5.65 17.56
C ASP A 119 2.29 -4.69 17.53
N GLY A 120 2.04 -3.95 18.61
CA GLY A 120 0.98 -2.94 18.69
C GLY A 120 1.19 -1.79 17.69
N ALA A 121 2.43 -1.29 17.57
CA ALA A 121 2.79 -0.24 16.62
C ALA A 121 2.53 -0.68 15.16
N VAL A 122 2.91 -1.91 14.81
CA VAL A 122 2.64 -2.49 13.47
C VAL A 122 1.13 -2.55 13.21
N VAL A 123 0.36 -3.05 14.17
CA VAL A 123 -1.10 -3.21 14.01
C VAL A 123 -1.79 -1.85 13.91
N CYS A 124 -1.59 -0.97 14.87
CA CYS A 124 -2.23 0.34 14.92
C CYS A 124 -1.80 1.21 13.74
N GLY A 125 -0.50 1.20 13.38
CA GLY A 125 0.01 1.93 12.23
C GLY A 125 -0.57 1.44 10.92
N SER A 126 -0.64 0.11 10.70
CA SER A 126 -1.30 -0.45 9.51
C SER A 126 -2.79 -0.09 9.43
N TRP A 127 -3.52 -0.12 10.55
CA TRP A 127 -4.93 0.29 10.57
C TRP A 127 -5.11 1.77 10.26
N ALA A 128 -4.27 2.63 10.85
CA ALA A 128 -4.29 4.07 10.58
C ALA A 128 -4.04 4.36 9.10
N VAL A 129 -3.04 3.71 8.48
CA VAL A 129 -2.75 3.84 7.04
C VAL A 129 -3.93 3.38 6.19
N ALA A 130 -4.49 2.19 6.44
CA ALA A 130 -5.59 1.65 5.64
C ALA A 130 -6.86 2.52 5.71
N LEU A 131 -7.21 2.99 6.90
CA LEU A 131 -8.37 3.87 7.11
C LEU A 131 -8.15 5.25 6.49
N ALA A 132 -6.95 5.83 6.63
CA ALA A 132 -6.63 7.13 6.06
C ALA A 132 -6.64 7.08 4.52
N TRP A 133 -6.11 6.02 3.90
CA TRP A 133 -6.25 5.81 2.45
C TRP A 133 -7.71 5.71 2.02
N GLY A 134 -8.54 5.00 2.77
CA GLY A 134 -9.96 4.91 2.45
C GLY A 134 -10.70 6.24 2.59
N TRP A 135 -10.32 7.06 3.57
CA TRP A 135 -10.87 8.42 3.72
C TRP A 135 -10.41 9.36 2.60
N LEU A 136 -9.13 9.29 2.24
CA LEU A 136 -8.56 10.04 1.11
C LEU A 136 -9.27 9.64 -0.19
N LEU A 137 -9.44 8.35 -0.46
CA LEU A 137 -10.16 7.86 -1.64
C LEU A 137 -11.62 8.32 -1.67
N ALA A 138 -12.30 8.44 -0.54
CA ALA A 138 -13.65 9.00 -0.50
C ALA A 138 -13.69 10.46 -1.01
N ALA A 139 -12.68 11.26 -0.65
CA ALA A 139 -12.52 12.62 -1.14
C ALA A 139 -12.19 12.63 -2.65
N LEU A 140 -11.29 11.76 -3.11
CA LEU A 140 -10.93 11.67 -4.52
C LEU A 140 -12.09 11.18 -5.40
N PHE A 141 -12.87 10.18 -4.97
CA PHE A 141 -14.05 9.70 -5.72
C PHE A 141 -15.15 10.76 -5.87
N SER A 142 -15.20 11.73 -4.95
CA SER A 142 -16.14 12.86 -5.03
C SER A 142 -15.56 14.08 -5.74
N GLY A 143 -14.29 14.02 -6.21
CA GLY A 143 -13.58 15.16 -6.79
C GLY A 143 -13.22 16.26 -5.78
N SER A 144 -13.42 16.03 -4.48
CA SER A 144 -13.21 17.02 -3.42
C SER A 144 -11.78 16.94 -2.87
N VAL A 145 -10.79 17.43 -3.62
CA VAL A 145 -9.38 17.46 -3.16
C VAL A 145 -9.14 18.50 -2.07
N HIS A 146 -9.96 19.55 -1.99
CA HIS A 146 -9.79 20.71 -1.11
C HIS A 146 -10.20 20.51 0.36
N SER A 147 -10.93 19.44 0.68
CA SER A 147 -11.33 19.16 2.06
C SER A 147 -11.61 17.67 2.27
N PRO A 148 -11.42 17.12 3.48
CA PRO A 148 -11.72 15.73 3.75
C PRO A 148 -13.20 15.42 3.52
N ALA A 149 -13.49 14.28 2.90
CA ALA A 149 -14.86 13.83 2.73
C ALA A 149 -15.54 13.66 4.10
N GLY A 150 -16.77 14.14 4.22
CA GLY A 150 -17.57 14.06 5.45
C GLY A 150 -18.72 13.05 5.37
N GLY A 151 -19.31 12.77 6.53
CA GLY A 151 -20.57 12.04 6.61
C GLY A 151 -20.47 10.51 6.42
N PRO A 152 -21.63 9.83 6.36
CA PRO A 152 -21.68 8.37 6.38
C PRO A 152 -20.98 7.70 5.20
N VAL A 153 -21.01 8.31 4.02
CA VAL A 153 -20.38 7.75 2.81
C VAL A 153 -18.86 7.70 2.98
N ALA A 154 -18.23 8.75 3.51
CA ALA A 154 -16.78 8.77 3.76
C ALA A 154 -16.36 7.66 4.74
N VAL A 155 -17.13 7.49 5.84
CA VAL A 155 -16.88 6.43 6.82
C VAL A 155 -17.05 5.04 6.19
N LEU A 156 -18.11 4.82 5.41
CA LEU A 156 -18.34 3.55 4.75
C LEU A 156 -17.24 3.23 3.73
N THR A 157 -16.79 4.21 2.95
CA THR A 157 -15.66 4.03 2.02
C THR A 157 -14.37 3.72 2.79
N ALA A 158 -14.09 4.43 3.90
CA ALA A 158 -12.92 4.15 4.73
C ALA A 158 -12.91 2.72 5.27
N LEU A 159 -14.05 2.26 5.79
CA LEU A 159 -14.21 0.90 6.31
C LEU A 159 -14.15 -0.15 5.19
N ALA A 160 -14.76 0.11 4.03
CA ALA A 160 -14.75 -0.81 2.89
C ALA A 160 -13.33 -0.97 2.32
N VAL A 161 -12.59 0.13 2.17
CA VAL A 161 -11.19 0.10 1.74
C VAL A 161 -10.34 -0.62 2.78
N ALA A 162 -10.48 -0.33 4.07
CA ALA A 162 -9.74 -1.05 5.12
C ALA A 162 -10.08 -2.56 5.13
N ALA A 163 -11.33 -2.94 4.89
CA ALA A 163 -11.72 -4.34 4.74
C ALA A 163 -11.06 -4.99 3.51
N LEU A 164 -10.91 -4.24 2.41
CA LEU A 164 -10.17 -4.71 1.24
C LEU A 164 -8.67 -4.88 1.54
N PHE A 165 -8.04 -3.97 2.29
CA PHE A 165 -6.66 -4.14 2.79
C PHE A 165 -6.53 -5.42 3.61
N ALA A 166 -7.42 -5.63 4.58
CA ALA A 166 -7.45 -6.86 5.37
C ALA A 166 -7.62 -8.11 4.48
N ALA A 167 -8.53 -8.07 3.50
CA ALA A 167 -8.76 -9.19 2.60
C ALA A 167 -7.55 -9.50 1.70
N HIS A 168 -6.90 -8.46 1.18
CA HIS A 168 -5.69 -8.59 0.38
C HIS A 168 -4.52 -9.15 1.21
N GLY A 169 -4.38 -8.66 2.46
CA GLY A 169 -3.45 -9.19 3.44
C GLY A 169 -3.67 -10.67 3.78
N LEU A 170 -4.92 -11.12 3.93
CA LEU A 170 -5.24 -12.55 4.10
C LEU A 170 -4.81 -13.38 2.88
N GLY A 171 -5.06 -12.89 1.67
CA GLY A 171 -4.61 -13.53 0.43
C GLY A 171 -3.10 -13.68 0.38
N PHE A 172 -2.37 -12.62 0.71
CA PHE A 172 -0.91 -12.64 0.77
C PHE A 172 -0.38 -13.57 1.87
N ALA A 173 -0.93 -13.47 3.08
CA ALA A 173 -0.61 -14.35 4.20
C ALA A 173 -0.85 -15.82 3.84
N ALA A 174 -1.92 -16.14 3.12
CA ALA A 174 -2.23 -17.50 2.68
C ALA A 174 -1.25 -18.02 1.60
N LEU A 175 -0.57 -17.15 0.85
CA LEU A 175 0.51 -17.52 -0.06
C LEU A 175 1.82 -17.85 0.68
N ARG A 176 2.05 -17.23 1.83
CA ARG A 176 3.38 -17.17 2.45
C ARG A 176 3.51 -17.91 3.77
N LEU A 177 2.46 -17.98 4.57
CA LEU A 177 2.50 -18.61 5.89
C LEU A 177 2.42 -20.13 5.80
N THR A 178 2.78 -20.78 6.90
CA THR A 178 2.65 -22.23 7.13
C THR A 178 1.98 -22.49 8.48
N GLY A 179 1.60 -23.74 8.75
CA GLY A 179 1.03 -24.16 10.04
C GLY A 179 -0.30 -23.47 10.39
N GLU A 180 -0.51 -23.22 11.69
CA GLU A 180 -1.72 -22.60 12.24
C GLU A 180 -2.00 -21.18 11.69
N PRO A 181 -1.00 -20.28 11.53
CA PRO A 181 -1.22 -18.99 10.87
C PRO A 181 -1.75 -19.11 9.44
N TYR A 182 -1.32 -20.13 8.68
CA TYR A 182 -1.85 -20.38 7.34
C TYR A 182 -3.32 -20.82 7.36
N VAL A 183 -3.71 -21.68 8.31
CA VAL A 183 -5.10 -22.12 8.49
C VAL A 183 -6.02 -20.95 8.77
N ARG A 184 -5.56 -19.95 9.53
CA ARG A 184 -6.30 -18.70 9.77
C ARG A 184 -6.33 -17.79 8.55
N ALA A 185 -5.21 -17.67 7.83
CA ALA A 185 -5.11 -16.81 6.64
C ALA A 185 -6.05 -17.24 5.51
N ARG A 186 -6.29 -18.55 5.33
CA ARG A 186 -7.03 -19.10 4.19
C ARG A 186 -8.56 -18.98 4.27
N VAL A 187 -9.10 -18.20 5.21
CA VAL A 187 -10.55 -18.03 5.40
C VAL A 187 -11.27 -17.57 4.12
N LEU A 188 -10.66 -16.67 3.34
CA LEU A 188 -11.20 -16.20 2.06
C LEU A 188 -11.05 -17.18 0.89
N VAL A 189 -10.18 -18.18 1.04
CA VAL A 189 -9.84 -19.16 0.00
C VAL A 189 -10.69 -20.43 0.14
N GLY A 190 -11.21 -20.71 1.34
CA GLY A 190 -11.88 -21.96 1.66
C GLY A 190 -10.91 -23.16 1.75
N ARG A 191 -11.46 -24.36 1.96
CA ARG A 191 -10.68 -25.60 2.18
C ARG A 191 -10.01 -26.14 0.92
N THR A 192 -10.53 -25.83 -0.26
CA THR A 192 -10.07 -26.37 -1.56
C THR A 192 -9.56 -25.31 -2.52
N GLY A 193 -9.76 -24.02 -2.24
CA GLY A 193 -9.32 -22.94 -3.12
C GLY A 193 -7.80 -22.79 -3.17
N ARG A 194 -7.31 -22.14 -4.24
CA ARG A 194 -5.89 -21.87 -4.41
C ARG A 194 -5.59 -20.46 -3.89
N PRO A 195 -4.68 -20.28 -2.90
CA PRO A 195 -4.43 -18.97 -2.28
C PRO A 195 -4.10 -17.83 -3.25
N TRP A 196 -3.49 -18.14 -4.40
CA TRP A 196 -3.18 -17.14 -5.42
C TRP A 196 -4.42 -16.51 -6.05
N GLN A 197 -5.57 -17.21 -6.08
CA GLN A 197 -6.81 -16.69 -6.68
C GLN A 197 -7.37 -15.54 -5.85
N SER A 198 -7.45 -15.70 -4.53
CA SER A 198 -7.91 -14.63 -3.63
C SER A 198 -6.95 -13.45 -3.64
N PHE A 199 -5.63 -13.69 -3.68
CA PHE A 199 -4.64 -12.63 -3.79
C PHE A 199 -4.75 -11.88 -5.13
N ALA A 200 -4.91 -12.58 -6.26
CA ALA A 200 -5.07 -11.97 -7.57
C ALA A 200 -6.36 -11.15 -7.66
N LEU A 201 -7.49 -11.70 -7.20
CA LEU A 201 -8.78 -10.99 -7.21
C LEU A 201 -8.73 -9.72 -6.37
N THR A 202 -8.26 -9.82 -5.12
CA THR A 202 -8.12 -8.65 -4.25
C THR A 202 -7.07 -7.67 -4.77
N GLY A 203 -6.02 -8.14 -5.45
CA GLY A 203 -5.04 -7.30 -6.13
C GLY A 203 -5.66 -6.50 -7.28
N VAL A 204 -6.52 -7.10 -8.10
CA VAL A 204 -7.26 -6.36 -9.15
C VAL A 204 -8.13 -5.28 -8.52
N LEU A 205 -8.83 -5.59 -7.43
CA LEU A 205 -9.65 -4.61 -6.70
C LEU A 205 -8.78 -3.49 -6.09
N MET A 206 -7.61 -3.83 -5.54
CA MET A 206 -6.65 -2.85 -5.03
C MET A 206 -6.16 -1.89 -6.12
N ALA A 207 -5.78 -2.43 -7.27
CA ALA A 207 -5.37 -1.62 -8.42
C ALA A 207 -6.50 -0.72 -8.92
N ALA A 208 -7.76 -1.19 -8.88
CA ALA A 208 -8.91 -0.41 -9.34
C ALA A 208 -9.15 0.86 -8.51
N LEU A 209 -8.83 0.87 -7.20
CA LEU A 209 -9.08 2.02 -6.32
C LEU A 209 -8.43 3.33 -6.83
N PRO A 210 -7.09 3.43 -6.99
CA PRO A 210 -6.46 4.64 -7.48
C PRO A 210 -6.83 4.96 -8.93
N LEU A 211 -7.12 3.95 -9.76
CA LEU A 211 -7.54 4.17 -11.15
C LEU A 211 -8.91 4.85 -11.21
N LEU A 212 -9.89 4.36 -10.45
CA LEU A 212 -11.22 4.96 -10.37
C LEU A 212 -11.18 6.37 -9.75
N ALA A 213 -10.31 6.57 -8.75
CA ALA A 213 -10.08 7.89 -8.18
C ALA A 213 -9.52 8.86 -9.23
N GLY A 214 -8.56 8.41 -10.05
CA GLY A 214 -7.98 9.21 -11.12
C GLY A 214 -8.98 9.64 -12.20
N VAL A 215 -10.02 8.84 -12.49
CA VAL A 215 -11.08 9.20 -13.45
C VAL A 215 -11.88 10.43 -13.01
N ALA A 216 -12.04 10.63 -11.70
CA ALA A 216 -12.77 11.76 -11.15
C ALA A 216 -11.94 13.06 -11.11
N LEU A 217 -10.63 12.99 -11.39
CA LEU A 217 -9.71 14.12 -11.28
C LEU A 217 -9.37 14.71 -12.66
N PRO A 218 -9.23 16.05 -12.79
CA PRO A 218 -8.86 16.69 -14.04
C PRO A 218 -7.35 16.58 -14.34
N LEU A 219 -6.80 15.37 -14.32
CA LEU A 219 -5.35 15.12 -14.30
C LEU A 219 -4.60 15.76 -15.48
N ALA A 220 -5.16 15.74 -16.69
CA ALA A 220 -4.52 16.35 -17.86
C ALA A 220 -4.40 17.88 -17.73
N HIS A 221 -5.39 18.54 -17.13
CA HIS A 221 -5.37 19.99 -16.94
C HIS A 221 -4.46 20.40 -15.77
N ALA A 222 -4.29 19.53 -14.79
CA ALA A 222 -3.43 19.76 -13.63
C ALA A 222 -1.96 19.33 -13.88
N ALA A 223 -1.63 18.91 -15.10
CA ALA A 223 -0.29 18.48 -15.46
C ALA A 223 0.68 19.67 -15.50
N ALA A 224 1.93 19.42 -15.14
CA ALA A 224 3.00 20.42 -15.22
C ALA A 224 3.22 20.93 -16.65
N ASP A 225 3.94 22.04 -16.78
CA ASP A 225 4.25 22.59 -18.10
C ASP A 225 5.03 21.60 -18.98
N GLY A 226 4.94 21.80 -20.29
CA GLY A 226 5.54 20.88 -21.26
C GLY A 226 7.06 20.73 -21.14
N ALA A 227 7.78 21.73 -20.64
CA ALA A 227 9.23 21.65 -20.45
C ALA A 227 9.57 20.75 -19.25
N ALA A 228 8.86 20.91 -18.13
CA ALA A 228 8.96 20.02 -16.98
C ALA A 228 8.65 18.57 -17.35
N LEU A 229 7.54 18.33 -18.06
CA LEU A 229 7.15 16.98 -18.49
C LEU A 229 8.14 16.36 -19.48
N ALA A 230 8.69 17.16 -20.42
CA ALA A 230 9.70 16.69 -21.37
C ALA A 230 11.00 16.24 -20.68
N PHE A 231 11.31 16.76 -19.49
CA PHE A 231 12.42 16.31 -18.67
C PHE A 231 12.06 15.10 -17.81
N LEU A 232 10.94 15.15 -17.10
CA LEU A 232 10.55 14.14 -16.11
C LEU A 232 10.08 12.82 -16.72
N VAL A 233 9.21 12.86 -17.75
CA VAL A 233 8.59 11.66 -18.31
C VAL A 233 9.63 10.70 -18.89
N PRO A 234 10.63 11.12 -19.69
CA PRO A 234 11.66 10.20 -20.18
C PRO A 234 12.48 9.57 -19.04
N ALA A 235 12.83 10.34 -18.02
CA ALA A 235 13.56 9.81 -16.86
C ALA A 235 12.74 8.73 -16.14
N LEU A 236 11.45 8.98 -15.92
CA LEU A 236 10.53 8.02 -15.32
C LEU A 236 10.38 6.76 -16.17
N LEU A 237 10.28 6.89 -17.50
CA LEU A 237 10.21 5.73 -18.42
C LEU A 237 11.48 4.86 -18.36
N VAL A 238 12.64 5.46 -18.12
CA VAL A 238 13.92 4.72 -17.96
C VAL A 238 13.99 4.02 -16.60
N VAL A 239 13.53 4.68 -15.53
CA VAL A 239 13.57 4.12 -14.16
C VAL A 239 12.52 3.03 -13.95
N THR A 240 11.35 3.15 -14.59
CA THR A 240 10.23 2.21 -14.45
C THR A 240 10.61 0.73 -14.67
N PRO A 241 11.26 0.32 -15.77
CA PRO A 241 11.64 -1.08 -15.97
C PRO A 241 12.64 -1.59 -14.94
N LEU A 242 13.52 -0.73 -14.41
CA LEU A 242 14.44 -1.09 -13.34
C LEU A 242 13.67 -1.39 -12.04
N LEU A 243 12.74 -0.53 -11.65
CA LEU A 243 11.90 -0.74 -10.46
C LEU A 243 11.06 -2.02 -10.58
N VAL A 244 10.48 -2.27 -11.76
CA VAL A 244 9.73 -3.51 -12.04
C VAL A 244 10.64 -4.73 -11.95
N ALA A 245 11.84 -4.67 -12.52
CA ALA A 245 12.80 -5.77 -12.48
C ALA A 245 13.26 -6.08 -11.04
N VAL A 246 13.59 -5.05 -10.25
CA VAL A 246 13.95 -5.20 -8.83
C VAL A 246 12.79 -5.82 -8.06
N GLN A 247 11.57 -5.34 -8.25
CA GLN A 247 10.39 -5.91 -7.60
C GLN A 247 10.18 -7.38 -7.99
N ALA A 248 10.31 -7.72 -9.27
CA ALA A 248 10.23 -9.10 -9.74
C ALA A 248 11.34 -9.99 -9.13
N CYS A 249 12.56 -9.46 -9.00
CA CYS A 249 13.67 -10.16 -8.35
C CYS A 249 13.38 -10.44 -6.87
N VAL A 250 12.84 -9.47 -6.12
CA VAL A 250 12.40 -9.66 -4.72
C VAL A 250 11.36 -10.76 -4.63
N TRP A 251 10.31 -10.70 -5.46
CA TRP A 251 9.27 -11.72 -5.49
C TRP A 251 9.79 -13.11 -5.86
N ARG A 252 10.73 -13.20 -6.79
CA ARG A 252 11.37 -14.46 -7.16
C ARG A 252 12.23 -15.02 -6.02
N ALA A 253 13.04 -14.18 -5.37
CA ALA A 253 13.94 -14.57 -4.29
C ALA A 253 13.16 -15.09 -3.06
N PHE A 254 12.04 -14.44 -2.74
CA PHE A 254 11.24 -14.74 -1.54
C PHE A 254 9.91 -15.46 -1.84
N ARG A 255 9.79 -16.11 -3.01
CA ARG A 255 8.56 -16.82 -3.45
C ARG A 255 8.12 -17.97 -2.54
N HIS A 256 9.05 -18.51 -1.75
CA HIS A 256 8.80 -19.67 -0.90
C HIS A 256 8.03 -19.29 0.37
N ARG A 257 7.28 -20.24 0.90
CA ARG A 257 6.59 -20.08 2.18
C ARG A 257 7.59 -19.98 3.32
N VAL A 258 7.28 -19.15 4.31
CA VAL A 258 8.09 -18.99 5.51
C VAL A 258 7.84 -20.17 6.44
N THR A 259 8.90 -20.93 6.71
CA THR A 259 8.88 -22.11 7.59
C THR A 259 9.55 -21.85 8.94
N ARG A 260 10.38 -20.80 9.03
CA ARG A 260 11.05 -20.38 10.26
C ARG A 260 11.08 -18.85 10.33
N PRO A 261 10.85 -18.25 11.50
CA PRO A 261 10.97 -16.80 11.66
C PRO A 261 12.44 -16.36 11.51
N SER A 262 12.71 -15.37 10.66
CA SER A 262 14.05 -14.80 10.41
C SER A 262 14.25 -13.52 11.23
N TYR A 263 15.49 -13.00 11.29
CA TYR A 263 16.00 -11.97 12.21
C TYR A 263 15.34 -10.57 12.20
N VAL A 264 14.14 -10.44 11.65
CA VAL A 264 13.25 -9.32 11.99
C VAL A 264 12.62 -9.58 13.37
#